data_AF-A0A7G8INP5-F1
#
_entry.id   AF-A0A7G8INP5-F1
#
_cell.length_a   1.000
_cell.length_b   1.000
_cell.length_c   1.000
_cell.angle_alpha   90.00
_cell.angle_beta   90.00
_cell.angle_gamma   90.00
#
_symmetry.space_group_name_H-M   'P 1'
#
loop_
_entity.id
_entity.type
_entity.pdbx_description
1 polymer ?
#
loop_
_entity_poly.entity_id
_entity_poly.type
_entity_poly.pdbx_seq_one_letter_code
_entity_poly.pdbx_strand_id
1 'polypeptide(L)' 'MPKLGEIKLKQIQQLNTAESSILIRKHKEVLNWMMRTFQLDTYALTWAQFFKGVAVGGVTVWLLMR' A
#
# COMPACT_ATOMS: atom_id res chain seq x y z
N MET A 1 6.26 40.29 -5.26
CA MET A 1 5.42 39.27 -4.62
C MET A 1 6.33 38.14 -4.16
N PRO A 2 6.39 37.83 -2.85
CA PRO A 2 7.25 36.75 -2.36
C PRO A 2 6.74 35.43 -2.95
N LYS A 3 7.64 34.65 -3.55
CA LYS A 3 7.34 33.28 -4.00
C LYS A 3 6.96 32.49 -2.75
N LEU A 4 5.65 32.34 -2.48
CA LEU A 4 5.17 31.32 -1.56
C LEU A 4 5.81 30.02 -2.02
N GLY A 5 6.60 29.42 -1.13
CA GLY A 5 7.49 28.33 -1.45
C GLY A 5 6.80 27.27 -2.31
N GLU A 6 7.56 26.65 -3.19
CA GLU A 6 7.18 25.41 -3.85
C GLU A 6 6.78 24.41 -2.76
N ILE A 7 5.52 24.43 -2.36
CA ILE A 7 4.94 23.43 -1.48
C ILE A 7 5.03 22.17 -2.32
N LYS A 8 6.04 21.34 -2.04
CA LYS A 8 6.12 19.99 -2.57
C LYS A 8 4.75 19.38 -2.32
N LEU A 9 3.97 19.23 -3.39
CA LEU A 9 2.70 18.52 -3.41
C LEU A 9 2.86 17.30 -2.51
N LYS A 10 2.04 17.23 -1.45
CA LYS A 10 2.15 16.29 -0.34
C LYS A 10 2.57 14.93 -0.87
N GLN A 11 3.85 14.61 -0.76
CA GLN A 11 4.42 13.42 -1.39
C GLN A 11 3.78 12.22 -0.72
N ILE A 12 3.22 11.29 -1.51
CA ILE A 12 2.60 10.08 -0.99
C ILE A 12 3.61 9.37 -0.10
N GLN A 13 3.30 9.31 1.20
CA GLN A 13 4.18 8.73 2.21
C GLN A 13 4.51 7.29 1.83
N GLN A 14 5.80 6.98 1.73
CA GLN A 14 6.28 5.64 1.41
C GLN A 14 6.60 4.89 2.71
N LEU A 15 6.44 3.58 2.69
CA LEU A 15 6.79 2.68 3.80
C LEU A 15 8.31 2.56 3.93
N ASN A 16 8.82 2.68 5.16
CA ASN A 16 10.26 2.55 5.44
C ASN A 16 10.71 1.08 5.35
N THR A 17 11.80 0.84 4.62
CA THR A 17 12.41 -0.46 4.33
C THR A 17 13.76 -0.72 5.01
N ALA A 18 14.36 0.28 5.66
CA ALA A 18 15.77 0.23 6.11
C ALA A 18 16.08 -0.87 7.13
N GLU A 19 15.19 -1.09 8.10
CA GLU A 19 15.37 -2.04 9.21
C GLU A 19 14.51 -3.31 9.06
N SER A 20 13.99 -3.58 7.86
CA SER A 20 13.07 -4.70 7.64
C SER A 20 13.79 -5.97 7.22
N SER A 21 13.43 -7.09 7.84
CA SER A 21 13.81 -8.44 7.37
C SER A 21 13.47 -8.60 5.87
N ILE A 22 14.22 -9.43 5.14
CA ILE A 22 14.19 -9.54 3.68
C ILE A 22 12.76 -9.69 3.13
N LEU A 23 11.94 -10.56 3.74
CA LEU A 23 10.54 -10.78 3.31
C LEU A 23 9.68 -9.53 3.51
N ILE A 24 9.78 -8.88 4.67
CA ILE A 24 9.04 -7.65 4.99
C ILE A 24 9.50 -6.51 4.09
N ARG A 25 10.80 -6.44 3.80
CA ARG A 25 11.38 -5.46 2.89
C ARG A 25 10.79 -5.59 1.49
N LYS A 26 10.77 -6.81 0.93
CA LYS A 26 10.18 -7.08 -0.38
C LYS A 26 8.69 -6.79 -0.43
N HIS A 27 7.94 -7.14 0.61
CA HIS A 27 6.52 -6.79 0.70
C HIS A 27 6.31 -5.27 0.67
N LYS A 28 7.08 -4.52 1.47
CA LYS A 28 7.02 -3.05 1.50
C LYS A 28 7.48 -2.41 0.18
N GLU A 29 8.48 -2.97 -0.50
CA GLU A 29 8.91 -2.53 -1.83
C GLU A 29 7.76 -2.64 -2.85
N VAL A 30 7.03 -3.76 -2.85
CA VAL A 30 5.86 -3.95 -3.73
C VAL A 30 4.76 -2.95 -3.38
N LEU A 31 4.47 -2.75 -2.09
CA LEU A 31 3.47 -1.77 -1.65
C LEU A 31 3.86 -0.35 -2.07
N ASN A 32 5.11 0.05 -1.87
CA ASN A 32 5.63 1.35 -2.30
C ASN A 32 5.54 1.53 -3.81
N TRP A 33 5.83 0.47 -4.59
CA TRP A 33 5.66 0.49 -6.03
C TRP A 33 4.18 0.70 -6.41
N MET A 34 3.24 0.00 -5.78
CA MET A 34 1.81 0.20 -6.00
C MET A 34 1.36 1.62 -5.62
N MET A 35 1.82 2.14 -4.49
CA MET A 35 1.52 3.51 -4.05
C MET A 35 1.97 4.56 -5.06
N ARG A 36 3.11 4.36 -5.73
CA ARG A 36 3.61 5.26 -6.77
C ARG A 36 2.85 5.12 -8.09
N THR A 37 2.66 3.89 -8.56
CA THR A 37 2.04 3.62 -9.86
C THR A 37 0.57 4.03 -9.89
N PHE A 38 -0.16 3.73 -8.81
CA PHE A 38 -1.60 4.00 -8.72
C PHE A 38 -1.93 5.26 -7.93
N GLN A 39 -0.92 6.02 -7.51
CA GLN A 39 -1.06 7.19 -6.64
C GLN A 39 -1.92 6.91 -5.39
N LEU A 40 -1.77 5.72 -4.81
CA LEU A 40 -2.53 5.29 -3.64
C LEU A 40 -1.89 5.83 -2.37
N ASP A 41 -2.66 6.62 -1.63
CA ASP A 41 -2.33 6.96 -0.25
C ASP A 41 -2.46 5.73 0.67
N THR A 42 -1.88 5.82 1.87
CA THR A 42 -1.93 4.75 2.89
C THR A 42 -3.36 4.28 3.16
N TYR A 43 -4.33 5.19 3.17
CA TYR A 43 -5.74 4.85 3.40
C TYR A 43 -6.33 3.98 2.28
N ALA A 44 -6.07 4.34 1.02
CA ALA A 44 -6.53 3.57 -0.14
C ALA A 44 -5.84 2.19 -0.18
N LEU A 45 -4.56 2.14 0.21
CA LEU A 45 -3.81 0.89 0.33
C LEU A 45 -4.41 -0.05 1.40
N THR A 46 -4.86 0.49 2.53
CA THR A 46 -5.55 -0.28 3.58
C THR A 46 -6.84 -0.92 3.06
N TRP A 47 -7.64 -0.18 2.30
CA TRP A 47 -8.83 -0.72 1.65
C TRP A 47 -8.48 -1.84 0.67
N ALA A 48 -7.43 -1.67 -0.13
CA ALA A 48 -6.97 -2.72 -1.05
C ALA A 48 -6.57 -4.00 -0.29
N GLN A 49 -5.88 -3.88 0.86
CA GLN A 49 -5.56 -5.04 1.71
C GLN A 49 -6.81 -5.67 2.33
N PHE A 50 -7.80 -4.87 2.74
CA PHE A 50 -9.06 -5.37 3.27
C PHE A 50 -9.81 -6.21 2.22
N PHE A 51 -9.99 -5.69 1.00
CA PHE A 51 -10.65 -6.44 -0.08
C PHE A 51 -9.91 -7.72 -0.45
N LYS A 52 -8.57 -7.68 -0.45
CA LYS A 52 -7.76 -8.89 -0.63
C LYS A 52 -8.08 -9.93 0.44
N GLY A 53 -8.17 -9.53 1.70
CA GLY A 53 -8.54 -10.42 2.81
C GLY A 53 -9.94 -11.02 2.66
N VAL A 54 -10.93 -10.20 2.32
CA VAL A 54 -12.32 -10.65 2.08
C VAL A 54 -12.38 -11.63 0.92
N ALA A 55 -11.68 -11.36 -0.19
CA ALA A 55 -11.65 -12.25 -1.35
C ALA A 55 -11.04 -13.62 -0.99
N VAL A 56 -9.89 -13.63 -0.31
CA VAL A 56 -9.25 -14.88 0.13
C VAL A 56 -10.12 -15.64 1.11
N GLY A 57 -10.74 -14.95 2.08
CA GLY A 57 -11.68 -15.55 3.03
C GLY A 57 -12.89 -16.17 2.34
N GLY A 58 -13.51 -15.44 1.41
CA GLY A 58 -14.65 -15.92 0.63
C GLY A 58 -14.32 -17.14 -0.21
N VAL A 59 -13.16 -17.14 -0.89
CA VAL A 59 -12.67 -18.32 -1.64
C VAL A 59 -12.42 -19.51 -0.72
N THR A 60 -11.85 -19.26 0.46
CA THR A 60 -11.57 -20.32 1.44
C THR A 60 -12.86 -20.97 1.94
N VAL A 61 -13.85 -20.16 2.33
CA VAL A 61 -15.17 -20.66 2.75
C VAL A 61 -15.84 -21.43 1.61
N TRP A 62 -15.82 -20.89 0.39
CA TRP A 62 -16.38 -21.56 -0.78
C TRP A 62 -15.74 -22.92 -1.03
N LEU A 63 -14.40 -23.03 -0.92
CA LEU A 63 -13.69 -24.29 -1.04
C LEU A 63 -14.01 -25.29 0.08
N LEU A 64 -14.28 -24.82 1.30
CA LEU A 64 -14.66 -25.67 2.43
C LEU A 64 -16.11 -26.16 2.37
N MET A 65 -16.98 -25.42 1.68
CA MET A 65 -18.40 -25.79 1.49
C MET A 65 -18.62 -26.70 0.26
N ARG A 66 -17.56 -26.98 -0.50
CA ARG A 66 -17.55 -27.88 -1.66
C ARG A 66 -17.11 -29.28 -1.27
#